data_AF-A0A2T2UH07-F1
#
_entry.id   AF-A0A2T2UH07-F1
#
_cell.length_a   1.000
_cell.length_b   1.000
_cell.length_c   1.000
_cell.angle_alpha   90.00
_cell.angle_beta   90.00
_cell.angle_gamma   90.00
#
_symmetry.space_group_name_H-M   'P 1'
#
loop_
_entity.id
_entity.type
_entity.pdbx_description
1 polymer ?
#
loop_
_entity_poly.entity_id
_entity_poly.type
_entity_poly.pdbx_seq_one_letter_code
_entity_poly.pdbx_strand_id
1 'polypeptide(L)'
;MSEPHLTRDELLSENRRLRDALARERAAGESSGAAAGKGSSEASPSAEEDLPRASETLFQRLFRASPVALTLSDFEEKRFIDVNPAMCRLTGYERGELRGRSFAEMDLWEDPGEHEEVRARLDAEDALHDREMRLRTKTGETRELLASFQRLRVRGTEALLSVLADISARKQAERSLREARQETKRAHEQAQDLAQFRSSVITNVTHEVRTPLTVILGFTSILREGVDGSHRRFVDLIERSGQRLLMTLDSILDLAQLESGTLDVDAYPQNVLDVADNVANTTRPFAEEKGLTFETHLPNEALYAEVDAELLARALGHLLDNAVVLIASLLVGGLVGGIPLLGPALTLLAYL
;
A
#
# COMPACT_ATOMS: atom_id res chain seq x y z
N MET A 1 -3.28 28.55 6.87
CA MET A 1 -2.14 28.32 7.79
C MET A 1 -2.49 27.10 8.63
N SER A 2 -2.08 25.91 8.21
CA SER A 2 -2.29 24.68 9.00
C SER A 2 -1.41 24.75 10.24
N GLU A 3 -2.01 24.57 11.41
CA GLU A 3 -1.24 24.33 12.64
C GLU A 3 -0.36 23.08 12.45
N PRO A 4 0.90 23.11 12.91
CA PRO A 4 1.76 21.94 12.83
C PRO A 4 1.20 20.82 13.71
N HIS A 5 0.65 19.79 13.08
CA HIS A 5 0.21 18.57 13.76
C HIS A 5 1.45 17.76 14.14
N LEU A 6 1.84 17.77 15.42
CA LEU A 6 2.91 16.90 15.93
C LEU A 6 2.51 15.43 15.70
N THR A 7 3.44 14.63 15.18
CA THR A 7 3.28 13.18 15.00
C THR A 7 3.17 12.45 16.36
N ARG A 8 2.69 11.20 16.37
CA ARG A 8 2.57 10.40 17.62
C ARG A 8 3.91 10.32 18.37
N ASP A 9 5.02 10.13 17.66
CA ASP A 9 6.33 10.04 18.27
C ASP A 9 6.82 11.39 18.79
N GLU A 10 6.48 12.49 18.13
CA GLU A 10 6.78 13.84 18.60
C GLU A 10 5.92 14.21 19.82
N LEU A 11 4.63 13.83 19.84
CA LEU A 11 3.75 14.01 21.00
C LEU A 11 4.24 13.17 22.18
N LEU A 12 4.59 11.90 21.96
CA LEU A 12 5.15 11.03 23.00
C LEU A 12 6.52 11.50 23.47
N SER A 13 7.37 11.99 22.56
CA SER A 13 8.67 12.58 22.86
C SER A 13 8.51 13.87 23.67
N GLU A 14 7.58 14.73 23.29
CA GLU A 14 7.31 15.98 23.99
C GLU A 14 6.68 15.71 25.37
N ASN A 15 5.78 14.73 25.46
CA ASN A 15 5.23 14.25 26.72
C ASN A 15 6.34 13.70 27.62
N ARG A 16 7.27 12.91 27.06
CA ARG A 16 8.45 12.39 27.77
C ARG A 16 9.39 13.52 28.20
N ARG A 17 9.66 14.51 27.34
CA ARG A 17 10.47 15.70 27.67
C ARG A 17 9.86 16.54 28.78
N LEU A 18 8.55 16.79 28.74
CA LEU A 18 7.82 17.50 29.78
C LEU A 18 7.91 16.73 31.11
N ARG A 19 7.68 15.42 31.09
CA ARG A 19 7.86 14.54 32.26
C ARG A 19 9.29 14.62 32.82
N ASP A 20 10.31 14.54 31.97
CA ASP A 20 11.72 14.59 32.38
C ASP A 20 12.12 15.96 32.94
N ALA A 21 11.54 17.05 32.42
CA ALA A 21 11.74 18.39 32.95
C ALA A 21 11.11 18.53 34.35
N LEU A 22 9.91 18.00 34.55
CA LEU A 22 9.18 18.01 35.81
C LEU A 22 9.80 17.10 36.88
N ALA A 23 10.28 15.91 36.50
CA ALA A 23 11.00 15.01 37.40
C ALA A 23 12.33 15.61 37.89
N ARG A 24 13.03 16.37 37.02
CA ARG A 24 14.24 17.11 37.40
C ARG A 24 13.95 18.24 38.39
N GLU A 25 12.81 18.92 38.24
CA GLU A 25 12.39 19.94 39.21
C GLU A 25 12.07 19.35 40.58
N ARG A 26 11.44 18.16 40.63
CA ARG A 26 11.23 17.39 41.86
C ARG A 26 12.55 17.06 42.56
N ALA A 27 13.53 16.57 41.81
CA ALA A 27 14.85 16.26 42.36
C ALA A 27 15.59 17.50 42.90
N ALA A 28 15.47 18.65 42.22
CA ALA A 28 16.06 19.92 42.66
C ALA A 28 15.37 20.48 43.92
N GLY A 29 14.04 20.33 44.03
CA GLY A 29 13.28 20.71 45.22
C GLY A 29 13.53 19.79 46.43
N GLU A 30 13.68 18.48 46.21
CA GLU A 30 13.96 17.49 47.27
C GLU A 30 15.42 17.54 47.75
N SER A 31 16.41 17.82 46.89
CA SER A 31 17.82 17.95 47.32
C SER A 31 18.06 19.19 48.20
N SER A 32 17.26 20.24 48.04
CA SER A 32 17.35 21.46 48.85
C SER A 32 16.84 21.27 50.28
N GLY A 33 15.97 20.29 50.53
CA GLY A 33 15.49 19.96 51.88
C GLY A 33 16.50 19.15 52.71
N ALA A 34 17.41 18.43 52.06
CA ALA A 34 18.38 17.54 52.72
C ALA A 34 19.72 18.22 53.07
N ALA A 35 20.04 19.39 52.51
CA ALA A 35 21.30 20.09 52.73
C ALA A 35 21.27 21.11 53.90
N ALA A 36 20.14 21.30 54.58
CA ALA A 36 20.01 22.25 55.70
C ALA A 36 20.67 21.80 57.03
N GLY A 37 21.52 20.77 56.99
CA GLY A 37 22.18 20.21 58.16
C GLY A 37 23.71 20.24 58.04
N LYS A 38 24.31 21.35 58.49
CA LYS A 38 25.74 21.60 58.81
C LYS A 38 26.57 22.27 57.71
N GLY A 39 27.03 23.49 58.01
CA GLY A 39 28.21 24.09 57.38
C GLY A 39 28.09 25.60 57.16
N SER A 40 28.57 26.38 58.11
CA SER A 40 28.73 27.83 58.05
C SER A 40 29.68 28.24 56.91
N SER A 41 29.28 29.21 56.06
CA SER A 41 30.12 30.30 55.52
C SER A 41 29.34 31.09 54.46
N GLU A 42 29.31 32.41 54.65
CA GLU A 42 28.93 33.50 53.73
C GLU A 42 28.52 33.13 52.29
N ALA A 43 27.22 32.89 52.08
CA ALA A 43 26.59 32.97 50.76
C ALA A 43 25.90 34.32 50.61
N SER A 44 26.17 35.02 49.51
CA SER A 44 25.52 36.30 49.17
C SER A 44 24.00 36.11 49.02
N PRO A 45 23.14 36.98 49.59
CA PRO A 45 21.69 36.79 49.62
C PRO A 45 21.01 36.79 48.24
N SER A 46 21.72 37.18 47.17
CA SER A 46 21.14 37.26 45.82
C SER A 46 21.07 35.92 45.08
N ALA A 47 21.96 34.96 45.34
CA ALA A 47 22.04 33.72 44.56
C ALA A 47 20.99 32.66 44.99
N GLU A 48 20.61 32.63 46.27
CA GLU A 48 19.59 31.71 46.81
C GLU A 48 18.16 32.16 46.51
N GLU A 49 17.91 33.47 46.35
CA GLU A 49 16.58 34.01 46.03
C GLU A 49 16.23 33.95 44.53
N ASP A 50 17.23 33.90 43.64
CA ASP A 50 17.04 33.94 42.18
C ASP A 50 16.69 32.56 41.58
N LEU A 51 17.18 31.47 42.17
CA LEU A 51 16.98 30.11 41.66
C LEU A 51 15.51 29.62 41.71
N PRO A 52 14.77 29.79 42.83
CA PRO A 52 13.36 29.42 42.93
C PRO A 52 12.49 30.22 41.94
N ARG A 53 12.79 31.51 41.77
CA ARG A 53 12.08 32.40 40.84
C ARG A 53 12.34 32.02 39.37
N ALA A 54 13.57 31.61 39.05
CA ALA A 54 13.94 31.16 37.72
C ALA A 54 13.23 29.85 37.33
N SER A 55 13.14 28.87 38.25
CA SER A 55 12.44 27.60 38.04
C SER A 55 10.94 27.81 37.80
N GLU A 56 10.30 28.63 38.65
CA GLU A 56 8.87 28.93 38.54
C GLU A 56 8.52 29.70 37.25
N THR A 57 9.42 30.59 36.82
CA THR A 57 9.28 31.32 35.55
C THR A 57 9.43 30.38 34.35
N LEU A 58 10.33 29.39 34.43
CA LEU A 58 10.55 28.42 33.35
C LEU A 58 9.36 27.46 33.21
N PHE A 59 8.85 26.91 34.31
CA PHE A 59 7.67 26.04 34.29
C PHE A 59 6.46 26.76 33.68
N GLN A 60 6.17 28.00 34.11
CA GLN A 60 5.07 28.78 33.55
C GLN A 60 5.21 29.01 32.04
N ARG A 61 6.44 29.28 31.57
CA ARG A 61 6.71 29.46 30.14
C ARG A 61 6.48 28.17 29.36
N LEU A 62 7.00 27.03 29.82
CA LEU A 62 6.84 25.73 29.17
C LEU A 62 5.37 25.28 29.16
N PHE A 63 4.69 25.42 30.30
CA PHE A 63 3.28 25.07 30.44
C PHE A 63 2.40 25.86 29.47
N ARG A 64 2.64 27.18 29.37
CA ARG A 64 1.88 28.09 28.48
C ARG A 64 2.21 27.92 27.01
N ALA A 65 3.48 27.67 26.68
CA ALA A 65 3.95 27.53 25.31
C ALA A 65 3.70 26.13 24.71
N SER A 66 3.41 25.12 25.55
CA SER A 66 3.15 23.77 25.08
C SER A 66 2.01 23.73 24.05
N PRO A 67 2.21 23.10 22.88
CA PRO A 67 1.18 22.93 21.88
C PRO A 67 0.16 21.85 22.28
N VAL A 68 0.48 21.04 23.29
CA VAL A 68 -0.38 19.96 23.81
C VAL A 68 -1.21 20.47 24.96
N ALA A 69 -2.45 19.99 25.11
CA ALA A 69 -3.30 20.39 26.22
C ALA A 69 -2.73 19.87 27.55
N LEU A 70 -2.52 20.79 28.49
CA LEU A 70 -1.98 20.52 29.81
C LEU A 70 -2.92 21.05 30.88
N THR A 71 -3.15 20.25 31.91
CA THR A 71 -3.91 20.65 33.09
C THR A 71 -3.17 20.30 34.35
N LEU A 72 -3.19 21.19 35.33
CA LEU A 72 -2.80 20.91 36.69
C LEU A 72 -4.06 20.95 37.55
N SER A 73 -4.39 19.84 38.21
CA SER A 73 -5.56 19.74 39.10
C SER A 73 -5.16 19.27 40.49
N ASP A 74 -5.90 19.69 41.50
CA ASP A 74 -5.76 19.15 42.85
C ASP A 74 -6.16 17.66 42.84
N PHE A 75 -5.33 16.80 43.44
CA PHE A 75 -5.57 15.36 43.41
C PHE A 75 -6.77 14.97 44.28
N GLU A 76 -6.97 15.61 45.44
CA GLU A 76 -8.07 15.28 46.36
C GLU A 76 -9.39 15.92 45.92
N GLU A 77 -9.37 17.25 45.72
CA GLU A 77 -10.55 18.05 45.39
C GLU A 77 -10.97 17.91 43.92
N LYS A 78 -10.11 17.33 43.07
CA LYS A 78 -10.34 17.11 41.63
C LYS A 78 -10.59 18.40 40.83
N ARG A 79 -10.18 19.55 41.37
CA ARG A 79 -10.42 20.87 40.79
C ARG A 79 -9.19 21.35 40.02
N PHE A 80 -9.42 21.98 38.88
CA PHE A 80 -8.33 22.59 38.09
C PHE A 80 -7.67 23.72 38.87
N ILE A 81 -6.39 23.55 39.17
CA ILE A 81 -5.51 24.60 39.69
C ILE A 81 -5.16 25.56 38.55
N ASP A 82 -4.76 25.00 37.40
CA ASP A 82 -4.46 25.74 36.19
C ASP A 82 -4.61 24.91 34.91
N VAL A 83 -4.84 25.59 33.78
CA VAL A 83 -4.92 25.00 32.44
C VAL A 83 -4.15 25.87 31.45
N ASN A 84 -3.52 25.22 30.46
CA ASN A 84 -2.77 25.94 29.43
C ASN A 84 -3.68 26.38 28.26
N PRO A 85 -3.20 27.27 27.37
CA PRO A 85 -3.98 27.74 26.23
C PRO A 85 -4.39 26.62 25.27
N ALA A 86 -3.59 25.56 25.13
CA ALA A 86 -3.92 24.42 24.28
C ALA A 86 -5.14 23.65 24.82
N MET A 87 -5.29 23.51 26.14
CA MET A 87 -6.49 22.92 26.76
C MET A 87 -7.75 23.75 26.47
N CYS A 88 -7.64 25.08 26.53
CA CYS A 88 -8.75 25.96 26.17
C CYS A 88 -9.16 25.79 24.70
N ARG A 89 -8.18 25.71 23.78
CA ARG A 89 -8.45 25.43 22.35
C ARG A 89 -9.08 24.06 22.13
N LEU A 90 -8.57 23.03 22.80
CA LEU A 90 -9.07 21.65 22.66
C LEU A 90 -10.53 21.53 23.11
N THR A 91 -10.86 22.14 24.24
CA THR A 91 -12.18 21.97 24.87
C THR A 91 -13.20 23.04 24.50
N GLY A 92 -12.74 24.20 24.01
CA GLY A 92 -13.59 25.36 23.73
C GLY A 92 -13.99 26.16 24.97
N TYR A 93 -13.50 25.80 26.16
CA TYR A 93 -13.73 26.56 27.39
C TYR A 93 -12.64 27.59 27.64
N GLU A 94 -13.02 28.71 28.23
CA GLU A 94 -12.05 29.69 28.70
C GLU A 94 -11.37 29.23 30.00
N ARG A 95 -10.14 29.70 30.23
CA ARG A 95 -9.38 29.36 31.43
C ARG A 95 -10.13 29.70 32.73
N GLY A 96 -10.86 30.82 32.74
CA GLY A 96 -11.66 31.24 33.90
C GLY A 96 -12.85 30.33 34.18
N GLU A 97 -13.42 29.71 33.15
CA GLU A 97 -14.52 28.74 33.29
C GLU A 97 -14.04 27.39 33.83
N LEU A 98 -12.81 26.99 33.45
CA LEU A 98 -12.21 25.73 33.87
C LEU A 98 -11.63 25.81 35.29
N ARG A 99 -10.96 26.92 35.63
CA ARG A 99 -10.23 27.03 36.90
C ARG A 99 -11.16 26.88 38.11
N GLY A 100 -10.77 26.05 39.06
CA GLY A 100 -11.56 25.75 40.26
C GLY A 100 -12.72 24.80 40.04
N ARG A 101 -12.99 24.34 38.81
CA ARG A 101 -14.01 23.33 38.51
C ARG A 101 -13.36 21.96 38.29
N SER A 102 -14.14 20.90 38.36
CA SER A 102 -13.67 19.54 38.06
C SER A 102 -14.00 19.13 36.63
N PHE A 103 -13.31 18.11 36.09
CA PHE A 103 -13.67 17.55 34.79
C PHE A 103 -15.13 17.06 34.74
N ALA A 104 -15.65 16.53 35.85
CA ALA A 104 -17.04 16.06 35.97
C ALA A 104 -18.05 17.22 35.99
N GLU A 105 -17.76 18.31 36.71
CA GLU A 105 -18.59 19.53 36.72
C GLU A 105 -18.67 20.22 35.35
N MET A 106 -17.69 19.96 34.49
CA MET A 106 -17.56 20.51 33.15
C MET A 106 -18.07 19.56 32.05
N ASP A 107 -18.57 18.37 32.40
CA ASP A 107 -18.99 17.29 31.48
C ASP A 107 -17.94 16.99 30.39
N LEU A 108 -16.65 16.98 30.77
CA LEU A 108 -15.55 16.77 29.83
C LEU A 108 -15.28 15.29 29.53
N TRP A 109 -15.78 14.37 30.34
CA TRP A 109 -15.65 12.93 30.11
C TRP A 109 -16.80 12.45 29.24
N GLU A 110 -16.51 11.72 28.14
CA GLU A 110 -17.60 11.07 27.40
C GLU A 110 -18.24 9.96 28.22
N ASP A 111 -17.40 9.16 28.89
CA ASP A 111 -17.78 8.12 29.84
C ASP A 111 -17.28 8.49 31.25
N PRO A 112 -18.19 8.81 32.20
CA PRO A 112 -17.82 9.09 33.58
C PRO A 112 -17.08 7.94 34.28
N GLY A 113 -17.25 6.69 33.84
CA GLY A 113 -16.57 5.52 34.39
C GLY A 113 -15.05 5.52 34.13
N GLU A 114 -14.60 6.09 33.01
CA GLU A 114 -13.17 6.19 32.69
C GLU A 114 -12.41 7.05 33.71
N HIS A 115 -13.06 8.09 34.24
CA HIS A 115 -12.47 8.95 35.26
C HIS A 115 -12.20 8.20 36.56
N GLU A 116 -13.14 7.36 37.01
CA GLU A 116 -13.00 6.56 38.23
C GLU A 116 -11.91 5.49 38.08
N GLU A 117 -11.80 4.87 36.90
CA GLU A 117 -10.75 3.89 36.62
C GLU A 117 -9.36 4.54 36.61
N VAL A 118 -9.22 5.71 35.96
CA VAL A 118 -7.96 6.48 35.97
C VAL A 118 -7.55 6.87 37.39
N ARG A 119 -8.51 7.29 38.21
CA ARG A 119 -8.30 7.63 39.62
C ARG A 119 -7.81 6.43 40.43
N ALA A 120 -8.54 5.32 40.40
CA ALA A 120 -8.22 4.12 41.18
C ALA A 120 -6.82 3.58 40.85
N ARG A 121 -6.40 3.70 39.59
CA ARG A 121 -5.05 3.33 39.17
C ARG A 121 -3.98 4.31 39.65
N LEU A 122 -4.26 5.62 39.67
CA LEU A 122 -3.35 6.64 40.21
C LEU A 122 -3.20 6.59 41.74
N ASP A 123 -4.12 5.93 42.44
CA ASP A 123 -3.98 5.64 43.87
C ASP A 123 -2.97 4.51 44.14
N ALA A 124 -2.77 3.61 43.16
CA ALA A 124 -1.79 2.52 43.23
C ALA A 124 -0.45 2.86 42.56
N GLU A 125 -0.46 3.70 41.53
CA GLU A 125 0.70 4.07 40.70
C GLU A 125 0.83 5.60 40.64
N ASP A 126 2.03 6.16 40.82
CA ASP A 126 2.24 7.63 40.74
C ASP A 126 2.04 8.22 39.33
N ALA A 127 1.90 7.37 38.30
CA ALA A 127 1.80 7.80 36.92
C ALA A 127 1.02 6.81 36.04
N LEU A 128 0.32 7.36 35.05
CA LEU A 128 -0.31 6.62 33.96
C LEU A 128 0.11 7.22 32.62
N HIS A 129 0.39 6.37 31.64
CA HIS A 129 0.91 6.81 30.36
C HIS A 129 0.10 6.26 29.20
N ASP A 130 0.05 7.06 28.13
CA ASP A 130 -0.38 6.68 26.78
C ASP A 130 -1.75 5.97 26.74
N ARG A 131 -2.71 6.47 27.54
CA ARG A 131 -4.08 5.95 27.60
C ARG A 131 -4.93 6.65 26.55
N GLU A 132 -5.52 5.87 25.66
CA GLU A 132 -6.55 6.41 24.76
C GLU A 132 -7.84 6.66 25.54
N MET A 133 -8.43 7.84 25.35
CA MET A 133 -9.68 8.22 26.01
C MET A 133 -10.49 9.19 25.15
N ARG A 134 -11.72 9.46 25.56
CA ARG A 134 -12.61 10.36 24.82
C ARG A 134 -13.07 11.52 25.68
N LEU A 135 -12.86 12.70 25.15
CA LEU A 135 -13.21 13.95 25.79
C LEU A 135 -14.33 14.64 25.02
N ARG A 136 -15.34 15.12 25.74
CA ARG A 136 -16.41 15.94 25.18
C ARG A 136 -16.04 17.43 25.31
N THR A 137 -16.17 18.18 24.22
CA THR A 137 -15.94 19.63 24.21
C THR A 137 -17.17 20.41 24.67
N LYS A 138 -17.04 21.72 24.90
CA LYS A 138 -18.15 22.64 25.20
C LYS A 138 -19.29 22.59 24.18
N THR A 139 -18.96 22.25 22.93
CA THR A 139 -19.93 22.16 21.82
C THR A 139 -20.62 20.79 21.75
N GLY A 140 -20.21 19.81 22.56
CA GLY A 140 -20.68 18.43 22.53
C GLY A 140 -19.90 17.52 21.57
N GLU A 141 -18.94 18.04 20.79
CA GLU A 141 -18.07 17.22 19.94
C GLU A 141 -17.17 16.31 20.79
N THR A 142 -17.07 15.03 20.42
CA THR A 142 -16.14 14.07 21.03
C THR A 142 -14.78 14.13 20.34
N ARG A 143 -13.72 14.29 21.14
CA ARG A 143 -12.32 14.22 20.73
C ARG A 143 -11.69 12.94 21.27
N GLU A 144 -10.99 12.22 20.40
CA GLU A 144 -10.18 11.08 20.79
C GLU A 144 -8.80 11.57 21.22
N LEU A 145 -8.40 11.26 22.44
CA LEU A 145 -7.17 11.76 23.05
C LEU A 145 -6.22 10.62 23.41
N LEU A 146 -4.93 10.91 23.41
CA LEU A 146 -3.90 10.15 24.10
C LEU A 146 -3.51 10.90 25.37
N ALA A 147 -3.89 10.35 26.51
CA ALA A 147 -3.73 10.97 27.81
C ALA A 147 -2.62 10.32 28.63
N SER A 148 -1.89 11.16 29.35
CA SER A 148 -0.92 10.75 30.36
C SER A 148 -1.14 11.57 31.62
N PHE A 149 -1.00 10.93 32.76
CA PHE A 149 -1.24 11.50 34.08
C PHE A 149 -0.01 11.29 34.95
N GLN A 150 0.39 12.31 35.69
CA GLN A 150 1.51 12.25 36.61
C GLN A 150 1.13 12.93 37.92
N ARG A 151 1.15 12.17 39.02
CA ARG A 151 1.01 12.72 40.37
C ARG A 151 2.31 13.41 40.76
N LEU A 152 2.20 14.60 41.33
CA LEU A 152 3.33 15.41 41.76
C LEU A 152 2.92 16.33 42.92
N ARG A 153 3.91 16.93 43.60
CA ARG A 153 3.66 17.81 44.74
C ARG A 153 4.04 19.24 44.39
N VAL A 154 3.06 20.16 44.41
CA VAL A 154 3.26 21.59 44.14
C VAL A 154 2.98 22.38 45.41
N ARG A 155 3.98 23.11 45.91
CA ARG A 155 3.85 23.96 47.12
C ARG A 155 3.24 23.25 48.33
N GLY A 156 3.55 21.96 48.49
CA GLY A 156 3.05 21.10 49.58
C GLY A 156 1.75 20.35 49.29
N THR A 157 0.99 20.74 48.26
CA THR A 157 -0.26 20.11 47.84
C THR A 157 -0.03 19.02 46.80
N GLU A 158 -0.77 17.93 46.89
CA GLU A 158 -0.75 16.89 45.86
C GLU A 158 -1.57 17.32 44.64
N ALA A 159 -0.91 17.32 43.49
CA ALA A 159 -1.47 17.74 42.23
C ALA A 159 -1.31 16.64 41.19
N LEU A 160 -2.20 16.66 40.21
CA LEU A 160 -2.16 15.82 39.03
C LEU A 160 -1.87 16.69 37.82
N LEU A 161 -0.78 16.38 37.12
CA LEU A 161 -0.54 16.89 35.79
C LEU A 161 -1.15 15.92 34.77
N SER A 162 -2.05 16.43 33.95
CA SER A 162 -2.61 15.70 32.82
C SER A 162 -2.07 16.29 31.53
N VAL A 163 -1.57 15.43 30.66
CA VAL A 163 -1.15 15.75 29.30
C VAL A 163 -2.12 15.08 28.35
N LEU A 164 -2.80 15.87 27.53
CA LEU A 164 -3.90 15.44 26.67
C LEU A 164 -3.56 15.80 25.21
N ALA A 165 -3.21 14.79 24.42
CA ALA A 165 -2.90 14.96 23.01
C ALA A 165 -4.09 14.56 22.13
N ASP A 166 -4.60 15.47 21.29
CA ASP A 166 -5.69 15.15 20.35
C ASP A 166 -5.16 14.24 19.22
N ILE A 167 -5.72 13.04 19.13
CA ILE A 167 -5.42 12.03 18.11
C ILE A 167 -6.61 11.78 17.17
N SER A 168 -7.65 12.61 17.21
CA SER A 168 -8.88 12.43 16.43
C SER A 168 -8.61 12.38 14.93
N ALA A 169 -7.88 13.38 14.41
CA ALA A 169 -7.55 13.44 12.99
C ALA A 169 -6.72 12.22 12.52
N ARG A 170 -5.78 11.77 13.37
CA ARG A 170 -4.97 10.58 13.11
C ARG A 170 -5.83 9.32 13.05
N LYS A 171 -6.66 9.09 14.07
CA LYS A 171 -7.54 7.92 14.11
C LYS A 171 -8.53 7.90 12.96
N GLN A 172 -9.03 9.07 12.55
CA GLN A 172 -9.89 9.17 11.38
C GLN A 172 -9.14 8.77 10.09
N ALA A 173 -7.92 9.27 9.90
CA ALA A 173 -7.09 8.87 8.76
C ALA A 173 -6.77 7.36 8.77
N GLU A 174 -6.47 6.78 9.94
CA GLU A 174 -6.23 5.34 10.09
C GLU A 174 -7.46 4.50 9.78
N ARG A 175 -8.66 4.93 10.22
CA ARG A 175 -9.93 4.29 9.87
C ARG A 175 -10.17 4.32 8.37
N SER A 176 -10.06 5.50 7.74
CA SER A 176 -10.26 5.64 6.29
C SER A 176 -9.25 4.81 5.49
N LEU A 177 -7.98 4.76 5.91
CA LEU A 177 -6.98 3.93 5.25
C LEU A 177 -7.30 2.44 5.40
N ARG A 178 -7.76 2.01 6.57
CA ARG A 178 -8.16 0.62 6.82
C ARG A 178 -9.35 0.22 5.95
N GLU A 179 -10.34 1.08 5.84
CA GLU A 179 -11.52 0.88 4.98
C GLU A 179 -11.13 0.76 3.50
N ALA A 180 -10.33 1.71 2.99
CA ALA A 180 -9.86 1.68 1.61
C ALA A 180 -9.03 0.43 1.28
N ARG A 181 -8.19 -0.03 2.21
CA ARG A 181 -7.42 -1.27 2.06
C ARG A 181 -8.33 -2.50 2.01
N GLN A 182 -9.37 -2.55 2.84
CA GLN A 182 -10.34 -3.64 2.83
C GLN A 182 -11.15 -3.68 1.52
N GLU A 183 -11.57 -2.52 1.02
CA GLU A 183 -12.28 -2.41 -0.25
C GLU A 183 -11.40 -2.86 -1.43
N THR A 184 -10.16 -2.38 -1.48
CA THR A 184 -9.18 -2.79 -2.51
C THR A 184 -8.94 -4.30 -2.47
N LYS A 185 -8.77 -4.87 -1.27
CA LYS A 185 -8.58 -6.32 -1.12
C LYS A 185 -9.78 -7.11 -1.65
N ARG A 186 -11.00 -6.72 -1.29
CA ARG A 186 -12.23 -7.37 -1.77
C ARG A 186 -12.37 -7.27 -3.30
N ALA A 187 -12.09 -6.11 -3.87
CA ALA A 187 -12.14 -5.91 -5.32
C ALA A 187 -11.10 -6.80 -6.04
N HIS A 188 -9.91 -6.95 -5.46
CA HIS A 188 -8.87 -7.83 -5.99
C HIS A 188 -9.29 -9.31 -5.95
N GLU A 189 -9.80 -9.78 -4.81
CA GLU A 189 -10.31 -11.15 -4.67
C GLU A 189 -11.44 -11.44 -5.69
N GLN A 190 -12.39 -10.52 -5.84
CA GLN A 190 -13.47 -10.66 -6.84
C GLN A 190 -12.96 -10.69 -8.28
N ALA A 191 -11.96 -9.87 -8.60
CA ALA A 191 -11.36 -9.87 -9.93
C ALA A 191 -10.64 -11.19 -10.23
N GLN A 192 -9.94 -11.76 -9.24
CA GLN A 192 -9.28 -13.06 -9.36
C GLN A 192 -10.28 -14.20 -9.55
N ASP A 193 -11.35 -14.25 -8.73
CA ASP A 193 -12.41 -15.26 -8.86
C ASP A 193 -13.06 -15.22 -10.25
N LEU A 194 -13.32 -14.01 -10.76
CA LEU A 194 -13.88 -13.83 -12.10
C LEU A 194 -12.89 -14.26 -13.19
N ALA A 195 -11.60 -13.96 -13.05
CA ALA A 195 -10.57 -14.37 -14.00
C ALA A 195 -10.45 -15.89 -14.05
N GLN A 196 -10.41 -16.57 -12.90
CA GLN A 196 -10.37 -18.03 -12.81
C GLN A 196 -11.63 -18.68 -13.41
N PHE A 197 -12.81 -18.14 -13.09
CA PHE A 197 -14.06 -18.61 -13.68
C PHE A 197 -14.04 -18.49 -15.21
N ARG A 198 -13.66 -17.32 -15.74
CA ARG A 198 -13.52 -17.08 -17.19
C ARG A 198 -12.56 -18.09 -17.83
N SER A 199 -11.42 -18.34 -17.19
CA SER A 199 -10.46 -19.32 -17.69
C SER A 199 -11.03 -20.74 -17.72
N SER A 200 -11.73 -21.17 -16.67
CA SER A 200 -12.34 -22.51 -16.66
C SER A 200 -13.37 -22.71 -17.77
N VAL A 201 -14.17 -21.67 -18.07
CA VAL A 201 -15.16 -21.69 -19.15
C VAL A 201 -14.47 -21.78 -20.51
N ILE A 202 -13.45 -20.96 -20.76
CA ILE A 202 -12.71 -20.96 -22.02
C ILE A 202 -12.03 -22.30 -22.26
N THR A 203 -11.40 -22.89 -21.24
CA THR A 203 -10.77 -24.21 -21.34
C THR A 203 -11.78 -25.29 -21.75
N ASN A 204 -12.94 -25.33 -21.10
CA ASN A 204 -13.98 -26.32 -21.41
C ASN A 204 -14.52 -26.16 -22.84
N VAL A 205 -14.90 -24.94 -23.22
CA VAL A 205 -15.39 -24.64 -24.57
C VAL A 205 -14.35 -25.00 -25.62
N THR A 206 -13.07 -24.73 -25.36
CA THR A 206 -11.98 -25.06 -26.29
C THR A 206 -11.88 -26.57 -26.53
N HIS A 207 -11.94 -27.39 -25.48
CA HIS A 207 -11.94 -28.85 -25.63
C HIS A 207 -13.16 -29.37 -26.39
N GLU A 208 -14.35 -28.85 -26.09
CA GLU A 208 -15.60 -29.23 -26.75
C GLU A 208 -15.65 -28.82 -28.22
N VAL A 209 -15.00 -27.72 -28.61
CA VAL A 209 -14.91 -27.28 -30.02
C VAL A 209 -13.77 -27.98 -30.77
N ARG A 210 -12.62 -28.21 -30.12
CA ARG A 210 -11.46 -28.86 -30.74
C ARG A 210 -11.82 -30.27 -31.23
N THR A 211 -12.55 -31.04 -30.43
CA THR A 211 -12.90 -32.43 -30.75
C THR A 211 -13.66 -32.59 -32.08
N PRO A 212 -14.83 -31.95 -32.29
CA PRO A 212 -15.54 -32.05 -33.56
C PRO A 212 -14.76 -31.41 -34.71
N LEU A 213 -13.99 -30.36 -34.46
CA LEU A 213 -13.21 -29.68 -35.48
C LEU A 213 -12.05 -30.54 -36.00
N THR A 214 -11.36 -31.26 -35.12
CA THR A 214 -10.33 -32.25 -35.51
C THR A 214 -10.92 -33.36 -36.36
N VAL A 215 -12.14 -33.82 -36.05
CA VAL A 215 -12.85 -34.81 -36.86
C VAL A 215 -13.20 -34.26 -38.24
N ILE A 216 -13.74 -33.04 -38.32
CA ILE A 216 -14.03 -32.36 -39.59
C ILE A 216 -12.76 -32.23 -40.43
N LEU A 217 -11.66 -31.76 -39.83
CA LEU A 217 -10.37 -31.61 -40.51
C LEU A 217 -9.81 -32.94 -41.01
N GLY A 218 -9.91 -33.99 -40.20
CA GLY A 218 -9.52 -35.35 -40.58
C GLY A 218 -10.31 -35.85 -41.80
N PHE A 219 -11.63 -35.69 -41.81
CA PHE A 219 -12.45 -36.07 -42.96
C PHE A 219 -12.19 -35.19 -44.19
N THR A 220 -11.93 -33.90 -44.03
CA THR A 220 -11.57 -33.04 -45.17
C THR A 220 -10.24 -33.43 -45.80
N SER A 221 -9.25 -33.84 -44.99
CA SER A 221 -7.96 -34.31 -45.50
C SER A 221 -8.12 -35.57 -46.36
N ILE A 222 -8.94 -36.53 -45.90
CA ILE A 222 -9.28 -37.75 -46.67
C ILE A 222 -10.05 -37.40 -47.95
N LEU A 223 -11.06 -36.53 -47.86
CA LEU A 223 -11.83 -36.11 -49.03
C LEU A 223 -10.94 -35.44 -50.08
N ARG A 224 -9.92 -34.68 -49.65
CA ARG A 224 -9.00 -33.96 -50.55
C ARG A 224 -8.29 -34.87 -51.56
N GLU A 225 -8.09 -36.15 -51.22
CA GLU A 225 -7.47 -37.15 -52.10
C GLU A 225 -8.44 -37.69 -53.18
N GLY A 226 -9.75 -37.53 -52.98
CA GLY A 226 -10.79 -38.13 -53.82
C GLY A 226 -11.70 -37.16 -54.58
N VAL A 227 -11.52 -35.84 -54.45
CA VAL A 227 -12.32 -34.82 -55.17
C VAL A 227 -11.48 -33.92 -56.07
N ASP A 228 -11.95 -33.74 -57.30
CA ASP A 228 -11.34 -32.90 -58.32
C ASP A 228 -12.15 -31.62 -58.63
N GLY A 229 -11.52 -30.67 -59.31
CA GLY A 229 -12.17 -29.47 -59.86
C GLY A 229 -12.80 -28.57 -58.79
N SER A 230 -14.06 -28.20 -59.00
CA SER A 230 -14.78 -27.23 -58.14
C SER A 230 -14.95 -27.72 -56.70
N HIS A 231 -15.02 -29.03 -56.46
CA HIS A 231 -15.21 -29.59 -55.11
C HIS A 231 -13.95 -29.51 -54.25
N ARG A 232 -12.76 -29.66 -54.86
CA ARG A 232 -11.47 -29.50 -54.16
C ARG A 232 -11.32 -28.12 -53.54
N ARG A 233 -11.77 -27.08 -54.24
CA ARG A 233 -11.76 -25.69 -53.73
C ARG A 233 -12.63 -25.51 -52.47
N PHE A 234 -13.74 -26.23 -52.35
CA PHE A 234 -14.57 -26.19 -51.14
C PHE A 234 -13.91 -26.94 -49.98
N VAL A 235 -13.28 -28.09 -50.23
CA VAL A 235 -12.51 -28.84 -49.23
C VAL A 235 -11.36 -28.00 -48.69
N ASP A 236 -10.57 -27.37 -49.57
CA ASP A 236 -9.46 -26.49 -49.19
C ASP A 236 -9.95 -25.29 -48.35
N LEU A 237 -11.14 -24.76 -48.66
CA LEU A 237 -11.74 -23.65 -47.89
C LEU A 237 -12.18 -24.08 -46.49
N ILE A 238 -12.77 -25.27 -46.35
CA ILE A 238 -13.15 -25.83 -45.05
C ILE A 238 -11.90 -26.10 -44.21
N GLU A 239 -10.88 -26.72 -44.80
CA GLU A 239 -9.61 -27.04 -44.13
C GLU A 239 -8.92 -25.77 -43.60
N ARG A 240 -8.73 -24.76 -44.46
CA ARG A 240 -8.13 -23.47 -44.07
C ARG A 240 -8.94 -22.75 -42.99
N SER A 241 -10.27 -22.79 -43.08
CA SER A 241 -11.13 -22.14 -42.09
C SER A 241 -11.08 -22.85 -40.75
N GLY A 242 -11.04 -24.19 -40.73
CA GLY A 242 -10.93 -24.98 -39.52
C GLY A 242 -9.57 -24.84 -38.84
N GLN A 243 -8.48 -24.85 -39.59
CA GLN A 243 -7.13 -24.59 -39.06
C GLN A 243 -7.03 -23.20 -38.44
N ARG A 244 -7.57 -22.17 -39.10
CA ARG A 244 -7.61 -20.81 -38.54
C ARG A 244 -8.43 -20.73 -37.24
N LEU A 245 -9.52 -21.48 -37.16
CA LEU A 245 -10.34 -21.53 -35.94
C LEU A 245 -9.60 -22.20 -34.78
N LEU A 246 -8.86 -23.29 -35.04
CA LEU A 246 -8.00 -23.93 -34.02
C LEU A 246 -6.95 -22.95 -33.48
N MET A 247 -6.22 -22.27 -34.36
CA MET A 247 -5.24 -21.26 -33.94
C MET A 247 -5.86 -20.14 -33.09
N THR A 248 -7.07 -19.71 -33.44
CA THR A 248 -7.80 -18.68 -32.67
C THR A 248 -8.20 -19.19 -31.30
N LEU A 249 -8.68 -20.43 -31.20
CA LEU A 249 -9.04 -21.06 -29.94
C LEU A 249 -7.83 -21.24 -29.03
N ASP A 250 -6.70 -21.70 -29.57
CA ASP A 250 -5.46 -21.87 -28.83
C ASP A 250 -4.96 -20.52 -28.28
N SER A 251 -5.03 -19.46 -29.09
CA SER A 251 -4.67 -18.10 -28.64
C SER A 251 -5.59 -17.58 -27.52
N ILE A 252 -6.90 -17.87 -27.58
CA ILE A 252 -7.85 -17.47 -26.54
C ILE A 252 -7.59 -18.25 -25.24
N LEU A 253 -7.25 -19.54 -25.35
CA LEU A 253 -6.91 -20.38 -24.22
C LEU A 253 -5.62 -19.89 -23.53
N ASP A 254 -4.58 -19.62 -24.31
CA ASP A 254 -3.31 -19.07 -23.81
C ASP A 254 -3.54 -17.74 -23.06
N LEU A 255 -4.34 -16.83 -23.63
CA LEU A 255 -4.69 -15.57 -22.96
C LEU A 255 -5.45 -15.79 -21.65
N ALA A 256 -6.41 -16.72 -21.62
CA ALA A 256 -7.21 -16.99 -20.44
C ALA A 256 -6.37 -17.60 -19.29
N GLN A 257 -5.40 -18.46 -19.62
CA GLN A 257 -4.46 -19.02 -18.65
C GLN A 257 -3.48 -17.97 -18.12
N LEU A 258 -3.06 -17.02 -18.96
CA LEU A 258 -2.24 -15.88 -18.55
C LEU A 258 -3.00 -14.93 -17.61
N GLU A 259 -4.24 -14.55 -17.96
CA GLU A 259 -5.06 -13.64 -17.14
C GLU A 259 -5.43 -14.22 -15.77
N SER A 260 -5.61 -15.54 -15.70
CA SER A 260 -5.97 -16.24 -14.45
C SER A 260 -4.75 -16.66 -13.61
N GLY A 261 -3.53 -16.52 -14.14
CA GLY A 261 -2.30 -16.97 -13.48
C GLY A 261 -2.22 -18.49 -13.31
N THR A 262 -2.97 -19.27 -14.09
CA THR A 262 -2.92 -20.74 -14.07
C THR A 262 -1.95 -21.32 -15.10
N LEU A 263 -1.28 -20.49 -15.88
CA LEU A 263 -0.24 -20.94 -16.80
C LEU A 263 0.94 -21.47 -15.98
N ASP A 264 1.16 -22.78 -16.06
CA ASP A 264 2.33 -23.41 -15.46
C ASP A 264 3.55 -23.10 -16.34
N VAL A 265 4.62 -22.60 -15.74
CA VAL A 265 5.83 -22.19 -16.45
C VAL A 265 6.99 -23.02 -15.94
N ASP A 266 7.45 -23.96 -16.76
CA ASP A 266 8.59 -24.81 -16.42
C ASP A 266 9.88 -24.19 -16.98
N ALA A 267 10.40 -23.19 -16.27
CA ALA A 267 11.59 -22.46 -16.66
C ALA A 267 12.87 -23.16 -16.16
N TYR A 268 13.74 -23.53 -17.09
CA TYR A 268 15.07 -24.08 -16.79
C TYR A 268 16.11 -23.54 -17.78
N PRO A 269 17.42 -23.65 -17.49
CA PRO A 269 18.47 -23.18 -18.40
C PRO A 269 18.40 -23.92 -19.75
N GLN A 270 18.10 -23.19 -20.82
CA GLN A 270 18.03 -23.71 -22.18
C GLN A 270 18.78 -22.80 -23.16
N ASN A 271 19.31 -23.39 -24.22
CA ASN A 271 19.90 -22.62 -25.32
C ASN A 271 18.76 -22.04 -26.18
N VAL A 272 18.50 -20.74 -26.04
CA VAL A 272 17.37 -20.09 -26.73
C VAL A 272 17.54 -20.08 -28.25
N LEU A 273 18.79 -20.19 -28.74
CA LEU A 273 19.07 -20.24 -30.18
C LEU A 273 18.56 -21.53 -30.82
N ASP A 274 18.60 -22.65 -30.09
CA ASP A 274 18.07 -23.93 -30.59
C ASP A 274 16.53 -23.86 -30.72
N VAL A 275 15.87 -23.17 -29.78
CA VAL A 275 14.42 -22.92 -29.84
C VAL A 275 14.09 -22.01 -31.02
N ALA A 276 14.80 -20.90 -31.18
CA ALA A 276 14.62 -19.95 -32.27
C ALA A 276 14.85 -20.59 -33.65
N ASP A 277 15.91 -21.40 -33.80
CA ASP A 277 16.22 -22.10 -35.06
C ASP A 277 15.15 -23.13 -35.41
N ASN A 278 14.67 -23.90 -34.42
CA ASN A 278 13.59 -24.86 -34.64
C ASN A 278 12.30 -24.19 -35.13
N VAL A 279 11.90 -23.07 -34.52
CA VAL A 279 10.72 -22.31 -34.96
C VAL A 279 10.95 -21.71 -36.35
N ALA A 280 12.12 -21.14 -36.62
CA ALA A 280 12.45 -20.60 -37.94
C ALA A 280 12.38 -21.68 -39.05
N ASN A 281 12.88 -22.88 -38.77
CA ASN A 281 12.86 -24.01 -39.71
C ASN A 281 11.44 -24.55 -39.95
N THR A 282 10.53 -24.48 -38.97
CA THR A 282 9.13 -24.86 -39.16
C THR A 282 8.32 -23.80 -39.90
N THR A 283 8.61 -22.51 -39.72
CA THR A 283 7.91 -21.42 -40.43
C THR A 283 8.38 -21.24 -41.89
N ARG A 284 9.66 -21.52 -42.18
CA ARG A 284 10.28 -21.30 -43.51
C ARG A 284 9.44 -21.84 -44.69
N PRO A 285 8.95 -23.09 -44.71
CA PRO A 285 8.21 -23.63 -45.86
C PRO A 285 6.93 -22.83 -46.17
N PHE A 286 6.23 -22.34 -45.15
CA PHE A 286 5.00 -21.56 -45.31
C PHE A 286 5.26 -20.15 -45.84
N ALA A 287 6.39 -19.55 -45.46
CA ALA A 287 6.81 -18.27 -46.00
C ALA A 287 7.19 -18.40 -47.49
N GLU A 288 7.95 -19.44 -47.83
CA GLU A 288 8.37 -19.74 -49.20
C GLU A 288 7.19 -20.08 -50.12
N GLU A 289 6.19 -20.82 -49.64
CA GLU A 289 4.94 -21.09 -50.37
C GLU A 289 4.21 -19.78 -50.75
N LYS A 290 4.31 -18.75 -49.90
CA LYS A 290 3.77 -17.41 -50.16
C LYS A 290 4.68 -16.52 -51.00
N GLY A 291 5.79 -17.05 -51.52
CA GLY A 291 6.74 -16.32 -52.36
C GLY A 291 7.66 -15.36 -51.60
N LEU A 292 7.81 -15.54 -50.28
CA LEU A 292 8.74 -14.76 -49.46
C LEU A 292 10.11 -15.42 -49.41
N THR A 293 11.16 -14.61 -49.39
CA THR A 293 12.49 -15.08 -48.99
C THR A 293 12.59 -15.05 -47.46
N PHE A 294 12.96 -16.18 -46.86
CA PHE A 294 13.11 -16.32 -45.40
C PHE A 294 14.59 -16.49 -45.05
N GLU A 295 15.16 -15.55 -44.30
CA GLU A 295 16.56 -15.61 -43.87
C GLU A 295 16.64 -15.60 -42.34
N THR A 296 17.48 -16.49 -41.80
CA THR A 296 17.70 -16.63 -40.35
C THR A 296 19.12 -16.18 -40.03
N HIS A 297 19.28 -15.26 -39.07
CA HIS A 297 20.58 -14.78 -38.60
C HIS A 297 20.71 -14.99 -37.10
N LEU A 298 21.30 -16.13 -36.71
CA LEU A 298 21.58 -16.44 -35.31
C LEU A 298 23.07 -16.24 -35.00
N PRO A 299 23.43 -15.76 -33.80
CA PRO A 299 24.82 -15.68 -33.37
C PRO A 299 25.43 -17.08 -33.22
N ASN A 300 26.75 -17.19 -33.45
CA ASN A 300 27.47 -18.47 -33.39
C ASN A 300 27.75 -18.96 -31.96
N GLU A 301 27.56 -18.12 -30.96
CA GLU A 301 27.82 -18.44 -29.55
C GLU A 301 26.50 -18.80 -28.86
N ALA A 302 26.48 -19.94 -28.16
CA ALA A 302 25.29 -20.43 -27.47
C ALA A 302 24.79 -19.42 -26.43
N LEU A 303 23.48 -19.16 -26.44
CA LEU A 303 22.85 -18.23 -25.52
C LEU A 303 21.92 -19.00 -24.58
N TYR A 304 22.34 -19.16 -23.34
CA TYR A 304 21.55 -19.85 -22.32
C TYR A 304 20.72 -18.86 -21.50
N ALA A 305 19.43 -19.15 -21.34
CA ALA A 305 18.51 -18.40 -20.47
C ALA A 305 17.57 -19.36 -19.74
N GLU A 306 17.06 -18.95 -18.58
CA GLU A 306 15.99 -19.67 -17.90
C GLU A 306 14.67 -19.40 -18.60
N VAL A 307 14.21 -20.37 -19.37
CA VAL A 307 12.99 -20.26 -20.19
C VAL A 307 12.24 -21.58 -20.21
N ASP A 308 10.93 -21.48 -20.37
CA ASP A 308 10.10 -22.58 -20.86
C ASP A 308 10.19 -22.59 -22.39
N ALA A 309 10.85 -23.61 -22.96
CA ALA A 309 11.06 -23.69 -24.40
C ALA A 309 9.77 -23.84 -25.20
N GLU A 310 8.73 -24.47 -24.65
CA GLU A 310 7.46 -24.63 -25.36
C GLU A 310 6.73 -23.28 -25.46
N LEU A 311 6.67 -22.53 -24.36
CA LEU A 311 6.10 -21.19 -24.34
C LEU A 311 6.91 -20.21 -25.18
N LEU A 312 8.24 -20.28 -25.14
CA LEU A 312 9.11 -19.48 -25.99
C LEU A 312 8.88 -19.80 -27.47
N ALA A 313 8.85 -21.09 -27.84
CA ALA A 313 8.60 -21.51 -29.22
C ALA A 313 7.24 -21.00 -29.73
N ARG A 314 6.21 -21.07 -28.88
CA ARG A 314 4.86 -20.60 -29.19
C ARG A 314 4.82 -19.08 -29.41
N ALA A 315 5.48 -18.32 -28.54
CA ALA A 315 5.61 -16.87 -28.67
C ALA A 315 6.34 -16.46 -29.96
N LEU A 316 7.49 -17.08 -30.25
CA LEU A 316 8.24 -16.84 -31.48
C LEU A 316 7.45 -17.24 -32.73
N GLY A 317 6.74 -18.37 -32.67
CA GLY A 317 5.86 -18.83 -33.74
C GLY A 317 4.77 -17.81 -34.06
N HIS A 318 4.08 -17.27 -33.04
CA HIS A 318 3.08 -16.22 -33.24
C HIS A 318 3.66 -14.96 -33.90
N LEU A 319 4.87 -14.55 -33.52
CA LEU A 319 5.52 -13.38 -34.14
C LEU A 319 5.85 -13.64 -35.60
N LEU A 320 6.43 -14.80 -35.92
CA LEU A 320 6.82 -15.15 -37.28
C LEU A 320 5.60 -15.37 -38.18
N ASP A 321 4.57 -16.06 -37.71
CA ASP A 321 3.34 -16.28 -38.46
C ASP A 321 2.64 -14.95 -38.77
N ASN A 322 2.56 -14.05 -37.79
CA ASN A 322 2.04 -12.70 -38.00
C ASN A 322 2.87 -11.92 -39.04
N ALA A 323 4.19 -12.01 -38.96
CA ALA A 323 5.07 -11.33 -39.89
C ALA A 323 4.91 -11.87 -41.33
N VAL A 324 4.84 -13.20 -41.51
CA VAL A 324 4.58 -13.83 -42.81
C VAL A 324 3.23 -13.39 -43.38
N VAL A 325 2.17 -13.39 -42.58
CA VAL A 325 0.83 -12.95 -43.02
C VAL A 325 0.82 -11.48 -43.42
N LEU A 326 1.42 -10.60 -42.61
CA LEU A 326 1.48 -9.16 -42.88
C LEU A 326 2.26 -8.86 -44.16
N ILE A 327 3.46 -9.43 -44.33
CA ILE A 327 4.31 -9.17 -45.50
C ILE A 327 3.70 -9.77 -46.77
N ALA A 328 3.15 -10.98 -46.71
CA ALA A 328 2.47 -11.57 -47.86
C ALA A 328 1.24 -10.74 -48.30
N SER A 329 0.51 -10.14 -47.34
CA SER A 329 -0.63 -9.26 -47.65
C SER A 329 -0.18 -7.97 -48.34
N LEU A 330 0.99 -7.42 -47.98
CA LEU A 330 1.58 -6.25 -48.65
C LEU A 330 2.01 -6.55 -50.09
N LEU A 331 2.49 -7.76 -50.37
CA LEU A 331 2.83 -8.23 -51.73
C LEU A 331 1.62 -8.29 -52.66
N VAL A 332 0.46 -8.75 -52.16
CA VAL A 332 -0.78 -8.85 -52.94
C VAL A 332 -1.45 -7.48 -53.13
N GLY A 333 -1.27 -6.55 -52.19
CA GLY A 333 -1.86 -5.21 -52.22
C GLY A 333 -1.19 -4.19 -53.15
N GLY A 334 0.04 -4.46 -53.62
CA GLY A 334 0.69 -3.68 -54.69
C GLY A 334 1.00 -2.20 -54.43
N LEU A 335 0.77 -1.66 -53.22
CA LEU A 335 0.99 -0.24 -52.93
C LEU A 335 1.36 -0.01 -51.46
N VAL A 336 2.65 0.23 -51.21
CA VAL A 336 3.09 1.07 -50.10
C VAL A 336 3.62 2.37 -50.73
N GLY A 337 2.89 3.47 -50.56
CA GLY A 337 3.41 4.82 -50.82
C GLY A 337 3.74 5.22 -52.27
N GLY A 338 3.09 4.64 -53.28
CA GLY A 338 3.22 5.13 -54.67
C GLY A 338 4.55 4.86 -55.37
N ILE A 339 5.39 3.95 -54.84
CA ILE A 339 6.63 3.51 -55.48
C ILE A 339 6.42 2.10 -56.03
N PRO A 340 6.66 1.83 -57.33
CA PRO A 340 6.57 0.47 -57.86
C PRO A 340 7.71 -0.38 -57.28
N LEU A 341 7.37 -1.52 -56.68
CA LEU A 341 8.34 -2.57 -56.29
C LEU A 341 8.98 -3.15 -57.56
N LEU A 342 10.17 -2.67 -57.92
CA LEU A 342 11.01 -3.24 -58.98
C LEU A 342 12.09 -4.13 -58.34
N GLY A 343 11.94 -5.45 -58.40
CA GLY A 343 12.96 -6.44 -57.99
C GLY A 343 12.38 -7.61 -57.17
N PRO A 344 12.86 -8.86 -57.34
CA PRO A 344 12.18 -10.05 -56.84
C PRO A 344 12.43 -10.24 -55.33
N ALA A 345 11.35 -10.60 -54.63
CA ALA A 345 11.27 -11.00 -53.21
C ALA A 345 11.43 -9.89 -52.16
N LEU A 346 10.35 -9.64 -51.41
CA LEU A 346 10.44 -9.03 -50.09
C LEU A 346 11.06 -10.06 -49.13
N THR A 347 12.23 -9.74 -48.57
CA THR A 347 12.92 -10.57 -47.59
C THR A 347 12.30 -10.38 -46.21
N LEU A 348 11.81 -11.46 -45.60
CA LEU A 348 11.52 -11.51 -44.18
C LEU A 348 12.84 -11.77 -43.45
N LEU A 349 13.44 -10.70 -42.92
CA LEU A 349 14.60 -10.78 -42.03
C LEU A 349 14.10 -11.03 -40.60
N ALA A 350 14.16 -12.28 -40.15
CA ALA A 350 13.91 -12.63 -38.76
C ALA A 350 15.20 -12.39 -37.95
N TYR A 351 15.31 -11.22 -37.33
CA TYR A 351 16.25 -10.98 -36.25
C TYR A 351 15.62 -11.51 -34.95
N LEU A 352 15.85 -12.80 -34.68
CA LEU A 352 15.57 -13.47 -33.41
C LEU A 352 16.82 -13.40 -32.53
#